data_AF-A0A099J292-F1
#
_entry.id   AF-A0A099J292-F1
#
_cell.length_a   1.000
_cell.length_b   1.000
_cell.length_c   1.000
_cell.angle_alpha   90.00
_cell.angle_beta   90.00
_cell.angle_gamma   90.00
#
_symmetry.space_group_name_H-M   'P 1'
#
loop_
_entity.id
_entity.type
_entity.pdbx_description
1 polymer ?
#
loop_
_entity_poly.entity_id
_entity_poly.type
_entity_poly.pdbx_seq_one_letter_code
_entity_poly.pdbx_strand_id
1 'polypeptide(L)'
;LVVLVVLAAFVGLAAGIINPIIGVLQLQLAPPAMRARVHSLMVAGCWAGIPIGALLGGIAVETLGLTASFVIVGVVYVLVSLAPLTGGAWKGMGPFRPDAR
;
A
#
# COMPACT_ATOMS: atom_id res chain seq x y z
N LEU A 1 -6.28 23.66 -8.49
CA LEU A 1 -7.26 22.65 -8.97
C LEU A 1 -6.68 21.77 -10.08
N VAL A 2 -6.22 22.34 -11.21
CA VAL A 2 -5.64 21.57 -12.34
C VAL A 2 -4.53 20.60 -11.90
N VAL A 3 -3.56 21.08 -11.12
CA VAL A 3 -2.46 20.26 -10.59
C VAL A 3 -2.98 19.06 -9.78
N LEU A 4 -4.00 19.27 -8.94
CA LEU A 4 -4.59 18.20 -8.13
C LEU A 4 -5.32 17.16 -8.99
N VAL A 5 -6.05 17.61 -10.01
CA VAL A 5 -6.77 16.72 -10.93
C VAL A 5 -5.77 15.87 -11.74
N VAL A 6 -4.70 16.50 -12.25
CA VAL A 6 -3.64 15.80 -12.98
C VAL A 6 -2.96 14.77 -12.07
N LEU A 7 -2.57 15.16 -10.85
CA LEU A 7 -1.98 14.24 -9.88
C LEU A 7 -2.93 13.09 -9.53
N ALA A 8 -4.20 13.38 -9.25
CA ALA A 8 -5.20 12.36 -8.94
C ALA A 8 -5.40 11.39 -10.11
N ALA A 9 -5.38 11.86 -11.35
CA ALA A 9 -5.46 11.00 -12.53
C ALA A 9 -4.23 10.08 -12.65
N PHE A 10 -3.02 10.62 -12.49
CA PHE A 10 -1.79 9.81 -12.52
C PHE A 10 -1.74 8.78 -11.39
N VAL A 11 -2.07 9.19 -10.16
CA VAL A 11 -2.11 8.29 -9.00
C VAL A 11 -3.19 7.24 -9.16
N GLY A 12 -4.38 7.62 -9.68
CA GLY A 12 -5.47 6.69 -9.95
C GLY A 12 -5.10 5.62 -10.99
N LEU A 13 -4.43 6.02 -12.06
CA LEU A 13 -3.91 5.09 -13.07
C LEU A 13 -2.85 4.14 -12.49
N ALA A 14 -1.90 4.68 -11.73
CA ALA A 14 -0.86 3.88 -11.08
C ALA A 14 -1.46 2.87 -10.08
N ALA A 15 -2.36 3.33 -9.21
CA ALA A 15 -3.06 2.49 -8.25
C ALA A 15 -3.93 1.42 -8.94
N GLY A 16 -4.57 1.78 -10.06
CA GLY A 16 -5.40 0.88 -10.86
C GLY A 16 -4.63 -0.30 -11.46
N ILE A 17 -3.35 -0.12 -11.78
CA ILE A 17 -2.48 -1.20 -12.27
C ILE A 17 -1.93 -2.04 -11.11
N ILE A 18 -1.54 -1.40 -10.01
CA ILE A 18 -0.89 -2.07 -8.87
C ILE A 18 -1.88 -2.95 -8.10
N ASN A 19 -3.13 -2.51 -7.89
CA ASN A 19 -4.11 -3.24 -7.08
C ASN A 19 -4.44 -4.65 -7.62
N PRO A 20 -4.69 -4.86 -8.93
CA PRO A 20 -4.88 -6.19 -9.50
C PRO A 20 -3.66 -7.10 -9.35
N ILE A 21 -2.45 -6.56 -9.55
CA ILE A 21 -1.20 -7.33 -9.39
C ILE A 21 -1.08 -7.83 -7.95
N ILE A 22 -1.24 -6.93 -6.98
CA ILE A 22 -1.23 -7.31 -5.55
C ILE A 22 -2.34 -8.32 -5.25
N GLY A 23 -3.54 -8.12 -5.79
CA GLY A 23 -4.68 -9.03 -5.61
C GLY A 23 -4.37 -10.46 -6.07
N VAL A 24 -3.74 -10.62 -7.25
CA VAL A 24 -3.31 -11.94 -7.74
C VAL A 24 -2.24 -12.53 -6.83
N LEU A 25 -1.24 -11.75 -6.42
CA LEU A 25 -0.20 -12.24 -5.53
C LEU A 25 -0.72 -12.68 -4.16
N GLN A 26 -1.71 -11.98 -3.59
CA GLN A 26 -2.34 -12.40 -2.34
C GLN A 26 -2.96 -13.81 -2.44
N LEU A 27 -3.53 -14.16 -3.59
CA LEU A 27 -4.10 -15.50 -3.83
C LEU A 27 -3.02 -16.58 -4.01
N GLN A 28 -1.90 -16.22 -4.64
CA GLN A 28 -0.78 -17.13 -4.91
C GLN A 28 0.04 -17.41 -3.64
N LEU A 29 0.27 -16.39 -2.81
CA LEU A 29 1.12 -16.49 -1.63
C LEU A 29 0.36 -17.02 -0.40
N ALA A 30 -0.95 -16.83 -0.32
CA ALA A 30 -1.74 -17.31 0.81
C ALA A 30 -2.10 -18.81 0.67
N PRO A 31 -1.88 -19.62 1.73
CA PRO A 31 -2.30 -21.02 1.74
C PRO A 31 -3.81 -21.17 1.44
N PRO A 32 -4.24 -22.14 0.62
CA PRO A 32 -5.64 -22.25 0.18
C PRO A 32 -6.66 -22.22 1.33
N ALA A 33 -6.38 -22.90 2.44
CA ALA A 33 -7.26 -22.96 3.61
C ALA A 33 -7.33 -21.65 4.43
N MET A 34 -6.40 -20.72 4.21
CA MET A 34 -6.27 -19.50 5.02
C MET A 34 -6.50 -18.20 4.23
N ARG A 35 -6.76 -18.28 2.92
CA ARG A 35 -6.94 -17.10 2.03
C ARG A 35 -7.93 -16.08 2.61
N ALA A 36 -9.10 -16.52 3.05
CA ALA A 36 -10.11 -15.64 3.64
C ALA A 36 -9.62 -14.94 4.91
N ARG A 37 -8.89 -15.64 5.78
CA ARG A 37 -8.34 -15.11 7.04
C ARG A 37 -7.19 -14.13 6.81
N VAL A 38 -6.27 -14.47 5.89
CA VAL A 38 -5.15 -13.61 5.52
C VAL A 38 -5.66 -12.32 4.89
N HIS A 39 -6.59 -12.44 3.94
CA HIS A 39 -7.19 -11.27 3.29
C HIS A 39 -7.97 -10.39 4.26
N SER A 40 -8.81 -10.97 5.14
CA SER A 40 -9.56 -10.17 6.11
C SER A 40 -8.67 -9.43 7.11
N LEU A 41 -7.59 -10.07 7.58
CA LEU A 41 -6.61 -9.42 8.45
C LEU A 41 -5.87 -8.27 7.74
N MET A 42 -5.46 -8.46 6.49
CA MET A 42 -4.84 -7.39 5.70
C MET A 42 -5.79 -6.21 5.51
N VAL A 43 -7.03 -6.48 5.08
CA VAL A 43 -8.04 -5.44 4.87
C VAL A 43 -8.34 -4.70 6.17
N ALA A 44 -8.53 -5.43 7.28
CA ALA A 44 -8.77 -4.83 8.59
C ALA A 44 -7.60 -3.92 9.01
N GLY A 45 -6.35 -4.36 8.81
CA GLY A 45 -5.15 -3.56 9.09
C GLY A 45 -5.10 -2.28 8.24
N CYS A 46 -5.33 -2.39 6.93
CA CYS A 46 -5.36 -1.24 6.02
C CYS A 46 -6.43 -0.22 6.41
N TRP A 47 -7.64 -0.69 6.73
CA TRP A 47 -8.75 0.17 7.11
C TRP A 47 -8.58 0.80 8.49
N ALA A 48 -7.99 0.07 9.45
CA ALA A 48 -7.65 0.61 10.77
C ALA A 48 -6.63 1.77 10.67
N GLY A 49 -5.79 1.77 9.63
CA GLY A 49 -4.86 2.86 9.36
C GLY A 49 -5.54 4.21 9.03
N ILE A 50 -6.74 4.21 8.47
CA ILE A 50 -7.45 5.44 8.05
C ILE A 50 -7.75 6.37 9.24
N PRO A 51 -8.46 5.95 10.30
CA PRO A 51 -8.74 6.82 11.43
C PRO A 51 -7.46 7.26 12.16
N ILE A 52 -6.48 6.37 12.27
CA ILE A 52 -5.19 6.67 12.91
C ILE A 52 -4.44 7.74 12.10
N GLY A 53 -4.35 7.57 10.79
CA GLY A 53 -3.70 8.52 9.89
C GLY A 53 -4.41 9.87 9.85
N ALA A 54 -5.74 9.89 9.89
CA ALA A 54 -6.52 11.12 9.97
C ALA A 54 -6.24 11.90 11.26
N LEU A 55 -6.22 11.21 12.41
CA LEU A 55 -5.91 11.81 13.71
C LEU A 55 -4.48 12.35 13.76
N LEU A 56 -3.50 11.53 13.41
CA LEU A 56 -2.08 11.93 13.39
C LEU A 56 -1.81 13.04 12.38
N GLY A 57 -2.45 12.98 11.22
CA GLY A 57 -2.36 14.02 10.19
C GLY A 57 -2.92 15.36 10.67
N GLY A 58 -4.07 15.35 11.36
CA GLY A 58 -4.65 16.56 11.96
C GLY A 58 -3.70 17.19 12.98
N ILE A 59 -3.20 16.38 13.93
CA ILE A 59 -2.25 16.84 14.95
C ILE A 59 -0.95 17.37 14.31
N ALA A 60 -0.42 16.68 13.30
CA ALA A 60 0.79 17.11 12.60
C ALA A 60 0.58 18.44 11.88
N VAL A 61 -0.55 18.63 11.21
CA VAL A 61 -0.86 19.89 10.51
C VAL A 61 -1.06 21.04 11.49
N GLU A 62 -1.70 20.79 12.64
CA GLU A 62 -1.88 21.79 13.69
C GLU A 62 -0.55 22.23 14.33
N THR A 63 0.37 21.28 14.55
CA THR A 63 1.64 21.53 15.27
C THR A 63 2.80 21.94 14.38
N LEU A 64 2.90 21.38 13.17
CA LEU A 64 4.03 21.55 12.24
C LEU A 64 3.64 22.38 11.01
N GLY A 65 2.35 22.62 10.79
CA GLY A 65 1.83 23.25 9.58
C GLY A 65 1.66 22.26 8.42
N LEU A 66 0.92 22.72 7.41
CA LEU A 66 0.49 21.91 6.27
C LEU A 66 1.67 21.41 5.43
N THR A 67 2.59 22.30 5.06
CA THR A 67 3.70 21.97 4.14
C THR A 67 4.66 20.97 4.76
N ALA A 68 5.10 21.19 6.01
CA ALA A 68 6.00 20.27 6.71
C ALA A 68 5.36 18.88 6.86
N SER A 69 4.07 18.83 7.21
CA SER A 69 3.32 17.58 7.32
C SER A 69 3.28 16.80 6.00
N PHE A 70 2.98 17.47 4.88
CA PHE A 70 3.00 16.81 3.57
C PHE A 70 4.38 16.32 3.17
N VAL A 71 5.45 17.07 3.46
CA VAL A 71 6.82 16.64 3.17
C VAL A 71 7.18 15.40 3.99
N ILE A 72 6.89 15.39 5.28
CA ILE A 72 7.17 14.24 6.16
C ILE A 72 6.41 13.00 5.67
N VAL A 73 5.11 13.13 5.46
CA VAL A 73 4.27 12.02 4.95
C VAL A 73 4.75 11.55 3.59
N GLY A 74 5.12 12.47 2.70
CA GLY A 74 5.67 12.15 1.38
C GLY A 74 6.97 11.35 1.46
N VAL A 75 7.90 11.76 2.33
CA VAL A 75 9.17 11.03 2.56
C VAL A 75 8.88 9.64 3.11
N VAL A 76 8.03 9.52 4.14
CA VAL A 76 7.64 8.22 4.72
C VAL A 76 7.01 7.33 3.66
N TYR A 77 6.11 7.87 2.83
CA TYR A 77 5.45 7.14 1.76
C TYR A 77 6.46 6.61 0.73
N VAL A 78 7.44 7.43 0.33
CA VAL A 78 8.51 7.03 -0.58
C VAL A 78 9.36 5.92 0.04
N LEU A 79 9.78 6.05 1.31
CA LEU A 79 10.57 5.03 1.99
C LEU A 79 9.83 3.69 2.07
N VAL A 80 8.55 3.70 2.42
CA VAL A 80 7.71 2.49 2.44
C VAL A 80 7.55 1.90 1.05
N SER A 81 7.34 2.73 0.02
CA SER A 81 7.23 2.28 -1.37
C SER A 81 8.52 1.67 -1.91
N LEU A 82 9.68 2.09 -1.39
CA LEU A 82 10.99 1.54 -1.72
C LEU A 82 11.35 0.31 -0.87
N ALA A 83 10.61 0.02 0.20
CA ALA A 83 10.88 -1.13 1.07
C ALA A 83 10.98 -2.47 0.32
N PRO A 84 10.17 -2.76 -0.72
CA PRO A 84 10.33 -3.97 -1.51
C PRO A 84 11.72 -4.09 -2.16
N LEU A 85 12.37 -2.99 -2.54
CA LEU A 85 13.69 -3.01 -3.20
C LEU A 85 14.81 -3.55 -2.29
N THR A 86 14.56 -3.66 -0.98
CA THR A 86 15.50 -4.29 -0.03
C THR A 86 15.62 -5.81 -0.18
N GLY A 87 14.89 -6.43 -1.10
CA GLY A 87 14.99 -7.86 -1.42
C GLY A 87 14.12 -8.76 -0.53
N GLY A 88 13.79 -8.32 0.69
CA GLY A 88 13.04 -9.13 1.66
C GLY A 88 11.63 -9.49 1.21
N ALA A 89 10.90 -8.55 0.63
CA ALA A 89 9.51 -8.73 0.20
C ALA A 89 9.33 -9.75 -0.94
N TRP A 90 10.39 -10.01 -1.71
CA TRP A 90 10.36 -10.95 -2.84
C TRP A 90 10.65 -12.40 -2.45
N LYS A 91 11.04 -12.65 -1.19
CA LYS A 91 11.34 -13.99 -0.68
C LYS A 91 10.06 -14.83 -0.63
N GLY A 92 9.78 -15.55 -1.71
CA GLY A 92 8.56 -16.35 -1.90
C GLY A 92 7.93 -16.18 -3.29
N MET A 93 8.31 -15.14 -4.03
CA MET A 93 7.89 -14.91 -5.42
C MET A 93 8.84 -15.63 -6.40
N GLY A 94 8.88 -16.96 -6.33
CA GLY A 94 9.58 -17.77 -7.32
C GLY A 94 8.87 -17.77 -8.69
N PRO A 95 9.53 -18.21 -9.77
CA PRO A 95 8.86 -18.37 -11.06
C PRO A 95 7.62 -19.24 -10.90
N PHE A 96 6.50 -18.76 -11.47
CA PHE A 96 5.24 -19.50 -11.50
C PHE A 96 5.49 -20.88 -12.11
N ARG A 97 5.37 -21.93 -11.28
CA ARG A 97 5.46 -23.33 -11.68
C ARG A 97 4.04 -23.87 -11.85
N PRO A 98 3.57 -24.15 -13.08
CA PRO A 98 2.21 -24.62 -13.33
C PRO A 98 1.95 -26.07 -12.86
N ASP A 99 2.90 -26.71 -12.19
CA ASP A 99 2.95 -28.15 -11.95
C ASP A 99 3.09 -28.50 -10.47
N ALA A 100 1.95 -28.53 -9.76
CA ALA A 100 1.77 -29.34 -8.56
C ALA A 100 0.28 -29.69 -8.39
N ARG A 101 -0.17 -30.65 -9.21
CA ARG A 101 -1.39 -31.48 -9.08
C ARG A 101 -2.70 -30.77 -8.69
#